data_AF-A0A081ETD2-F1
#
_entry.id   AF-A0A081ETD2-F1
#
_cell.length_a   1.000
_cell.length_b   1.000
_cell.length_c   1.000
_cell.angle_alpha   90.00
_cell.angle_beta   90.00
_cell.angle_gamma   90.00
#
_symmetry.space_group_name_H-M   'P 1'
#
loop_
_entity.id
_entity.type
_entity.pdbx_description
1 polymer ?
#
loop_
_entity_poly.entity_id
_entity_poly.type
_entity_poly.pdbx_seq_one_letter_code
_entity_poly.pdbx_strand_id
1 'polypeptide(L)' 'MSDLEPSVSLASSIGALVVTFLIITPVAGTLLGFNWTQAVLIGGFSGSVAVLSAWLTARRAGGD' A
#
# COMPACT_ATOMS: atom_id res chain seq x y z
N MET A 1 -5.97 -18.76 -19.96
CA MET A 1 -5.70 -17.58 -19.12
C MET A 1 -7.05 -17.14 -18.55
N SER A 2 -7.29 -16.82 -17.28
CA SER A 2 -6.37 -16.34 -16.24
C SER A 2 -7.10 -16.11 -14.89
N ASP A 3 -7.35 -17.12 -14.06
CA ASP A 3 -7.78 -16.86 -12.66
C ASP A 3 -6.59 -16.57 -11.73
N LEU A 4 -5.38 -16.95 -12.17
CA LEU A 4 -4.13 -16.73 -11.44
C LEU A 4 -3.63 -15.28 -11.49
N GLU A 5 -3.75 -14.60 -12.63
CA GLU A 5 -3.38 -13.18 -12.77
C GLU A 5 -4.11 -12.23 -11.80
N PRO A 6 -5.47 -12.25 -11.71
CA PRO A 6 -6.19 -11.37 -10.79
C PRO A 6 -5.90 -11.68 -9.33
N SER A 7 -5.70 -12.97 -8.98
CA SER A 7 -5.36 -13.37 -7.61
C SER A 7 -3.93 -12.96 -7.21
N VAL A 8 -2.96 -13.07 -8.12
CA VAL A 8 -1.58 -12.57 -7.92
C VAL A 8 -1.54 -11.05 -7.77
N SER A 9 -2.30 -10.32 -8.60
CA SER A 9 -2.42 -8.85 -8.51
C SER A 9 -3.02 -8.38 -7.18
N LEU A 10 -4.03 -9.10 -6.67
CA LEU A 10 -4.63 -8.83 -5.37
C LEU A 10 -3.65 -9.10 -4.22
N ALA A 11 -2.95 -10.23 -4.25
CA ALA A 11 -1.94 -10.57 -3.24
C ALA A 11 -0.82 -9.53 -3.19
N SER A 12 -0.36 -9.05 -4.35
CA SER A 12 0.63 -7.98 -4.45
C SER A 12 0.13 -6.66 -3.87
N SER A 13 -1.14 -6.30 -4.13
CA SER A 13 -1.76 -5.08 -3.59
C SER A 13 -1.90 -5.13 -2.07
N ILE A 14 -2.34 -6.27 -1.53
CA ILE A 14 -2.43 -6.49 -0.08
C ILE A 14 -1.04 -6.45 0.54
N GLY A 15 -0.04 -7.10 -0.07
CA GLY A 15 1.33 -7.08 0.40
C GLY A 15 1.88 -5.66 0.46
N ALA A 16 1.70 -4.86 -0.60
CA ALA A 16 2.14 -3.47 -0.64
C ALA A 16 1.45 -2.62 0.43
N LEU A 17 0.14 -2.80 0.64
CA LEU A 17 -0.62 -2.10 1.67
C LEU A 17 -0.09 -2.43 3.08
N VAL A 18 0.03 -3.72 3.39
CA VAL A 18 0.47 -4.20 4.71
C VAL A 18 1.89 -3.74 5.01
N VAL A 19 2.83 -3.91 4.07
CA VAL A 19 4.22 -3.49 4.26
C VAL A 19 4.30 -1.98 4.49
N THR A 20 3.59 -1.18 3.68
CA THR A 20 3.58 0.28 3.82
C THR A 20 3.00 0.68 5.18
N PHE A 21 1.87 0.09 5.57
CA PHE A 21 1.23 0.37 6.85
C PHE A 21 2.15 0.02 8.03
N LEU A 22 2.79 -1.15 8.01
CA LEU A 22 3.66 -1.63 9.07
C LEU A 22 4.96 -0.84 9.20
N ILE A 23 5.41 -0.14 8.15
CA ILE A 23 6.60 0.72 8.20
C ILE A 23 6.21 2.14 8.61
N ILE A 24 5.22 2.74 7.94
CA ILE A 24 4.87 4.15 8.13
C ILE A 24 4.27 4.39 9.52
N THR A 25 3.41 3.50 10.00
CA THR A 25 2.73 3.65 11.29
C THR A 25 3.72 3.77 12.46
N PRO A 26 4.67 2.82 12.67
CA PRO A 26 5.64 2.99 13.75
C PRO A 26 6.56 4.18 13.51
N VAL A 27 6.98 4.48 12.27
CA VAL A 27 7.78 5.69 12.00
C VAL A 27 7.05 6.96 12.45
N ALA A 28 5.77 7.10 12.11
CA ALA A 28 4.97 8.25 12.52
C ALA A 28 4.77 8.32 14.03
N GLY A 29 4.47 7.18 14.67
CA GLY A 29 4.18 7.13 16.11
C GLY A 29 5.41 7.22 17.02
N THR A 30 6.54 6.62 16.62
CA THR A 30 7.73 6.53 17.48
C THR A 30 8.81 7.55 17.13
N LEU A 31 8.97 7.91 15.85
CA LEU A 31 10.04 8.81 15.40
C LEU A 31 9.56 10.25 15.20
N LEU A 32 8.30 10.44 14.79
CA LEU A 32 7.74 11.77 14.50
C LEU A 32 6.85 12.32 15.62
N GLY A 33 6.56 11.52 16.65
CA GLY A 33 5.79 11.95 17.82
C GLY A 33 4.30 12.17 17.57
N PHE A 34 3.75 11.68 16.46
CA PHE A 34 2.30 11.65 16.26
C PHE A 34 1.65 10.72 17.30
N ASN A 35 0.44 11.05 17.74
CA ASN A 35 -0.29 10.11 18.59
C ASN A 35 -0.60 8.82 17.80
N TRP A 36 -0.83 7.72 18.51
CA TRP A 36 -1.01 6.40 17.87
C TRP A 36 -2.13 6.39 16.82
N THR A 37 -3.25 7.06 17.11
CA THR A 37 -4.38 7.17 16.16
C THR A 37 -3.99 7.92 14.89
N GLN A 38 -3.30 9.05 15.01
CA GLN A 38 -2.79 9.83 13.88
C GLN A 38 -1.79 9.00 13.06
N ALA A 39 -0.88 8.29 13.72
CA ALA A 39 0.09 7.43 13.08
C ALA A 39 -0.56 6.30 12.27
N VAL A 40 -1.60 5.65 12.82
CA VAL A 40 -2.40 4.62 12.11
C VAL A 40 -3.11 5.21 10.89
N LEU A 41 -3.69 6.41 11.01
CA LEU A 41 -4.36 7.08 9.88
C LEU A 41 -3.37 7.44 8.76
N ILE A 42 -2.18 7.94 9.12
CA ILE A 42 -1.11 8.25 8.17
C ILE A 42 -0.65 6.96 7.48
N GLY A 43 -0.38 5.89 8.23
CA GLY A 43 0.01 4.60 7.68
C GLY A 43 -1.05 4.01 6.74
N GLY A 44 -2.33 4.09 7.12
CA GLY A 44 -3.44 3.62 6.29
C GLY A 44 -3.54 4.39 4.97
N PHE A 45 -3.47 5.72 5.04
CA PHE A 45 -3.50 6.58 3.86
C PHE A 45 -2.31 6.31 2.92
N SER A 46 -1.09 6.24 3.46
CA SER A 46 0.10 5.90 2.67
C SER A 46 -0.03 4.53 2.01
N GLY A 47 -0.58 3.54 2.70
CA GLY A 47 -0.88 2.21 2.15
C GLY A 47 -1.85 2.27 0.96
N SER A 48 -2.93 3.05 1.07
CA SER A 48 -3.86 3.25 -0.06
C SER A 48 -3.18 3.91 -1.27
N VAL A 49 -2.33 4.91 -1.05
CA VAL A 49 -1.57 5.57 -2.12
C VAL A 49 -0.59 4.59 -2.78
N ALA A 50 0.05 3.71 -2.03
CA ALA A 50 0.95 2.68 -2.57
C ALA A 50 0.20 1.72 -3.51
N VAL A 51 -0.98 1.23 -3.10
CA VAL A 51 -1.82 0.37 -3.94
C VAL A 51 -2.26 1.09 -5.22
N LEU A 52 -2.73 2.33 -5.11
CA LEU A 52 -3.13 3.14 -6.27
C LEU A 52 -1.97 3.37 -7.24
N SER A 53 -0.77 3.62 -6.71
CA SER A 53 0.44 3.83 -7.52
C SER A 53 0.86 2.56 -8.26
N ALA A 54 0.78 1.39 -7.60
CA ALA A 54 1.04 0.11 -8.22
C ALA A 54 0.04 -0.19 -9.34
N TRP A 55 -1.24 0.06 -9.09
CA TRP A 55 -2.29 -0.10 -10.10
C TRP A 55 -2.13 0.84 -11.29
N LEU A 56 -1.79 2.11 -11.06
CA LEU A 56 -1.57 3.08 -12.13
C LEU A 56 -0.35 2.69 -12.97
N THR A 57 0.70 2.17 -12.32
CA THR A 57 1.90 1.66 -12.99
C THR A 57 1.56 0.47 -13.88
N ALA A 58 0.77 -0.49 -13.37
CA ALA A 58 0.31 -1.65 -14.15
C ALA A 58 -0.53 -1.22 -15.36
N ARG A 59 -1.44 -0.24 -15.20
CA ARG A 59 -2.23 0.31 -16.31
C ARG A 59 -1.37 0.96 -17.39
N ARG A 60 -0.31 1.68 -17.00
CA ARG A 60 0.62 2.30 -17.97
C ARG A 60 1.44 1.26 -18.71
N ALA A 61 1.79 0.15 -18.06
CA ALA A 61 2.58 -0.93 -18.66
C ALA A 61 1.78 -1.79 -19.66
N GLY A 62 0.44 -1.88 -19.52
CA GLY A 62 -0.43 -2.65 -20.42
C GLY A 62 -1.07 -1.82 -21.56
N GLY A 63 -0.53 -0.64 -21.85
CA GLY A 63 -1.07 0.31 -22.83
C GLY A 63 -0.54 0.18 -24.26
N ASP A 64 0.22 -0.88 -24.58
CA ASP A 64 0.70 -1.24 -25.93
C ASP A 64 0.13 -2.60 -26.37
#